data_AF-A0A1Q3SYR8-F1
#
_entry.id   AF-A0A1Q3SYR8-F1
#
_cell.length_a   1.000
_cell.length_b   1.000
_cell.length_c   1.000
_cell.angle_alpha   90.00
_cell.angle_beta   90.00
_cell.angle_gamma   90.00
#
_symmetry.space_group_name_H-M   'P 1'
#
loop_
_entity.id
_entity.type
_entity.pdbx_description
1 polymer ?
#
loop_
_entity_poly.entity_id
_entity_poly.type
_entity_poly.pdbx_seq_one_letter_code
_entity_poly.pdbx_strand_id
1 'polypeptide(L)'
;MFKFVKQTRVDGKIIIQVEKHLIIPFGRPKWDISKIQIKSVSTNATYFSSDTPCVYIDATKNEPVRFTDIDVVFIEDLADEVRFDENAFEDVMLIKDNLQANYEVQTASEKQFLDLYFDYCVSIIKPTKITEFLHGSNRDNYPAPLNHPRWVFQALLPLPQAHLYLEDPLEEKFSYTPENMFKVDFAFWTGERIVAIEIDGSSHIGSETHVRKDRLLQRAGVQVIHILNSEITKYKERLIPALLPDEITQFWKSVEPEKGLANPLTLPFF
;
A
#
# COMPACT_ATOMS: atom_id res chain seq x y z
N MET A 1 -14.98 16.86 -16.09
CA MET A 1 -15.11 16.16 -17.38
C MET A 1 -15.54 14.73 -17.06
N PHE A 2 -16.73 14.29 -17.50
CA PHE A 2 -17.22 12.94 -17.20
C PHE A 2 -16.30 11.93 -17.90
N LYS A 3 -15.56 11.13 -17.13
CA LYS A 3 -14.81 9.99 -17.68
C LYS A 3 -15.78 8.96 -18.23
N PHE A 4 -15.36 8.28 -19.28
CA PHE A 4 -16.10 7.23 -19.96
C PHE A 4 -16.45 6.11 -18.97
N VAL A 5 -17.73 6.05 -18.59
CA VAL A 5 -18.31 4.89 -17.91
C VAL A 5 -18.77 3.94 -18.99
N LYS A 6 -18.25 2.71 -18.98
CA LYS A 6 -18.83 1.66 -19.82
C LYS A 6 -20.11 1.18 -19.15
N GLN A 7 -21.23 1.30 -19.86
CA GLN A 7 -22.51 0.78 -19.41
C GLN A 7 -22.83 -0.51 -20.14
N THR A 8 -23.19 -1.55 -19.40
CA THR A 8 -23.64 -2.83 -19.93
C THR A 8 -25.00 -3.19 -19.33
N ARG A 9 -25.81 -3.97 -20.05
CA ARG A 9 -27.05 -4.53 -19.51
C ARG A 9 -26.88 -6.01 -19.28
N VAL A 10 -27.15 -6.47 -18.06
CA VAL A 10 -27.13 -7.89 -17.68
C VAL A 10 -28.33 -8.18 -16.80
N ASP A 11 -29.11 -9.20 -17.18
CA ASP A 11 -30.36 -9.61 -16.52
C ASP A 11 -31.32 -8.45 -16.24
N GLY A 12 -31.44 -7.53 -17.21
CA GLY A 12 -32.30 -6.35 -17.12
C GLY A 12 -31.77 -5.21 -16.24
N LYS A 13 -30.60 -5.37 -15.62
CA LYS A 13 -29.94 -4.33 -14.81
C LYS A 13 -28.88 -3.59 -15.63
N ILE A 14 -28.75 -2.28 -15.40
CA ILE A 14 -27.65 -1.49 -15.95
C ILE A 14 -26.47 -1.60 -14.99
N ILE A 15 -25.33 -2.01 -15.52
CA ILE A 15 -24.06 -2.02 -14.82
C ILE A 15 -23.21 -0.85 -15.31
N ILE A 16 -22.61 -0.13 -14.35
CA ILE A 16 -21.75 1.02 -14.56
C ILE A 16 -20.34 0.59 -14.18
N GLN A 17 -19.46 0.45 -15.18
CA GLN A 17 -18.05 0.17 -14.96
C GLN A 17 -17.26 1.47 -14.96
N VAL A 18 -16.53 1.71 -13.86
CA VAL A 18 -15.57 2.81 -13.74
C VAL A 18 -14.17 2.24 -13.87
N GLU A 19 -13.60 2.30 -15.06
CA GLU A 19 -12.30 1.68 -15.36
C GLU A 19 -11.16 2.37 -14.61
N LYS A 20 -10.17 1.58 -14.15
CA LYS A 20 -8.97 2.06 -13.45
C LYS A 20 -9.25 2.71 -12.08
N HIS A 21 -10.38 2.39 -11.48
CA HIS A 21 -10.68 2.72 -10.09
C HIS A 21 -10.72 1.42 -9.29
N LEU A 22 -9.89 1.33 -8.25
CA LEU A 22 -9.77 0.15 -7.40
C LEU A 22 -10.29 0.48 -6.00
N ILE A 23 -10.97 -0.49 -5.38
CA ILE A 23 -11.26 -0.48 -3.95
C ILE A 23 -10.60 -1.75 -3.41
N ILE A 24 -9.62 -1.61 -2.53
CA ILE A 24 -8.86 -2.73 -1.97
C ILE A 24 -9.20 -2.84 -0.47
N PRO A 25 -10.01 -3.83 -0.07
CA PRO A 25 -10.21 -4.19 1.32
C PRO A 25 -8.91 -4.74 1.92
N PHE A 26 -8.61 -4.36 3.16
CA PHE A 26 -7.40 -4.80 3.84
C PHE A 26 -7.61 -4.93 5.36
N GLY A 27 -6.68 -5.60 6.04
CA GLY A 27 -6.64 -5.67 7.51
C GLY A 27 -7.42 -6.79 8.18
N ARG A 28 -8.21 -7.56 7.42
CA ARG A 28 -9.04 -8.65 7.95
C ARG A 28 -8.85 -9.90 7.09
N PRO A 29 -8.65 -11.10 7.65
CA PRO A 29 -8.34 -12.31 6.89
C PRO A 29 -9.55 -12.95 6.21
N LYS A 30 -10.75 -12.62 6.69
CA LYS A 30 -12.02 -13.09 6.16
C LYS A 30 -12.85 -11.87 5.81
N TRP A 31 -13.12 -11.74 4.54
CA TRP A 31 -13.83 -10.61 3.96
C TRP A 31 -14.77 -11.12 2.86
N ASP A 32 -15.85 -10.37 2.62
CA ASP A 32 -16.81 -10.63 1.55
C ASP A 32 -17.08 -9.31 0.82
N ILE A 33 -16.93 -9.30 -0.51
CA ILE A 33 -17.17 -8.14 -1.36
C ILE A 33 -18.59 -7.58 -1.21
N SER A 34 -19.58 -8.40 -0.82
CA SER A 34 -20.97 -7.99 -0.59
C SER A 34 -21.13 -6.92 0.52
N LYS A 35 -20.09 -6.74 1.34
CA LYS A 35 -20.02 -5.76 2.42
C LYS A 35 -19.65 -4.35 1.94
N ILE A 36 -19.11 -4.17 0.73
CA ILE A 36 -19.01 -2.86 0.10
C ILE A 36 -20.34 -2.52 -0.56
N GLN A 37 -21.00 -1.48 -0.07
CA GLN A 37 -22.32 -1.07 -0.55
C GLN A 37 -22.33 0.40 -0.90
N ILE A 38 -23.06 0.77 -1.96
CA ILE A 38 -23.36 2.18 -2.22
C ILE A 38 -24.36 2.64 -1.14
N LYS A 39 -23.92 3.56 -0.28
CA LYS A 39 -24.74 4.12 0.80
C LYS A 39 -25.60 5.28 0.32
N SER A 40 -25.06 6.16 -0.51
CA SER A 40 -25.80 7.28 -1.11
C SER A 40 -25.09 7.86 -2.33
N VAL A 41 -25.81 8.67 -3.11
CA VAL A 41 -25.27 9.42 -4.26
C VAL A 41 -25.71 10.88 -4.10
N SER A 42 -24.78 11.80 -4.26
CA SER A 42 -25.04 13.25 -4.31
C SER A 42 -24.65 13.83 -5.67
N THR A 43 -24.83 15.13 -5.84
CA THR A 43 -24.34 15.84 -7.04
C THR A 43 -22.81 15.82 -7.16
N ASN A 44 -22.11 15.59 -6.04
CA ASN A 44 -20.66 15.74 -5.96
C ASN A 44 -19.94 14.41 -5.81
N ALA A 45 -20.58 13.38 -5.22
CA ALA A 45 -19.92 12.14 -4.89
C ALA A 45 -20.87 10.94 -4.80
N THR A 46 -20.30 9.74 -4.97
CA THR A 46 -20.92 8.47 -4.60
C THR A 46 -20.27 8.00 -3.32
N TYR A 47 -21.09 7.71 -2.30
CA TYR A 47 -20.63 7.28 -0.99
C TYR A 47 -20.76 5.77 -0.87
N PHE A 48 -19.68 5.11 -0.49
CA PHE A 48 -19.65 3.69 -0.17
C PHE A 48 -19.59 3.48 1.34
N SER A 49 -20.14 2.37 1.82
CA SER A 49 -19.93 1.87 3.17
C SER A 49 -19.29 0.50 3.12
N SER A 50 -18.41 0.23 4.08
CA SER A 50 -17.75 -1.05 4.29
C SER A 50 -17.61 -1.27 5.79
N ASP A 51 -17.67 -2.52 6.25
CA ASP A 51 -17.35 -2.89 7.63
C ASP A 51 -15.87 -3.21 7.85
N THR A 52 -15.06 -3.08 6.79
CA THR A 52 -13.62 -3.35 6.77
C THR A 52 -12.89 -2.18 6.10
N PRO A 53 -11.69 -1.81 6.59
CA PRO A 53 -10.89 -0.78 5.96
C PRO A 53 -10.67 -1.05 4.47
N CYS A 54 -10.81 0.00 3.66
CA CYS A 54 -10.67 -0.06 2.22
C CYS A 54 -9.85 1.13 1.76
N VAL A 55 -8.84 0.90 0.91
CA VAL A 55 -8.21 1.99 0.18
C VAL A 55 -8.87 2.13 -1.19
N TYR A 56 -9.15 3.36 -1.58
CA TYR A 56 -9.60 3.70 -2.93
C TYR A 56 -8.43 4.25 -3.73
N ILE A 57 -8.23 3.71 -4.94
CA ILE A 57 -7.14 4.10 -5.83
C ILE A 57 -7.73 4.52 -7.19
N ASP A 58 -7.47 5.75 -7.61
CA ASP A 58 -7.63 6.18 -9.00
C ASP A 58 -6.32 5.92 -9.74
N ALA A 59 -6.21 4.76 -10.37
CA ALA A 59 -5.00 4.33 -11.07
C ALA A 59 -4.69 5.17 -12.32
N THR A 60 -5.56 6.12 -12.70
CA THR A 60 -5.24 7.07 -13.77
C THR A 60 -4.36 8.23 -13.32
N LYS A 61 -4.28 8.49 -12.02
CA LYS A 61 -3.45 9.57 -11.46
C LYS A 61 -1.97 9.19 -11.40
N ASN A 62 -1.68 7.89 -11.45
CA ASN A 62 -0.36 7.31 -11.23
C ASN A 62 0.29 7.76 -9.91
N GLU A 63 -0.53 7.99 -8.88
CA GLU A 63 -0.08 8.45 -7.57
C GLU A 63 0.06 7.24 -6.63
N PRO A 64 1.25 6.99 -6.05
CA PRO A 64 1.41 5.95 -5.03
C PRO A 64 0.60 6.26 -3.78
N VAL A 65 0.24 5.21 -3.03
CA VAL A 65 -0.30 5.36 -1.67
C VAL A 65 0.88 5.38 -0.70
N ARG A 66 1.08 6.51 -0.03
CA ARG A 66 2.22 6.82 0.85
C ARG A 66 1.79 6.98 2.30
N PHE A 67 2.76 7.06 3.21
CA PHE A 67 2.48 7.37 4.62
C PHE A 67 1.78 8.73 4.82
N THR A 68 1.93 9.68 3.88
CA THR A 68 1.16 10.94 3.90
C THR A 68 -0.35 10.74 3.73
N ASP A 69 -0.78 9.59 3.18
CA ASP A 69 -2.19 9.31 2.88
C ASP A 69 -2.89 8.57 4.04
N ILE A 70 -2.31 8.60 5.25
CA ILE A 70 -2.83 7.85 6.39
C ILE A 70 -4.26 8.26 6.75
N ASP A 71 -4.59 9.54 6.61
CA ASP A 71 -5.89 10.14 6.94
C ASP A 71 -7.00 9.72 5.98
N VAL A 72 -6.66 9.43 4.74
CA VAL A 72 -7.61 8.96 3.72
C VAL A 72 -7.71 7.43 3.67
N VAL A 73 -6.70 6.71 4.19
CA VAL A 73 -6.69 5.23 4.23
C VAL A 73 -7.21 4.68 5.56
N PHE A 74 -6.92 5.34 6.68
CA PHE A 74 -7.31 4.94 8.03
C PHE A 74 -8.34 5.92 8.59
N ILE A 75 -9.49 5.39 9.00
CA ILE A 75 -10.64 6.17 9.47
C ILE A 75 -10.55 6.47 10.98
N GLU A 76 -9.61 5.84 11.68
CA GLU A 76 -9.42 5.97 13.13
C GLU A 76 -8.70 7.29 13.47
N ASP A 77 -8.81 7.73 14.74
CA ASP A 77 -8.22 8.97 15.30
C ASP A 77 -6.67 9.08 15.18
N LEU A 78 -6.02 8.11 14.50
CA LEU A 78 -4.61 8.13 14.16
C LEU A 78 -4.21 9.40 13.41
N ALA A 79 -5.08 9.90 12.52
CA ALA A 79 -4.81 11.11 11.76
C ALA A 79 -4.67 12.37 12.64
N ASP A 80 -5.35 12.40 13.80
CA ASP A 80 -5.25 13.51 14.75
C ASP A 80 -3.96 13.43 15.60
N GLU A 81 -3.38 12.24 15.72
CA GLU A 81 -2.14 12.01 16.47
C GLU A 81 -0.88 12.23 15.63
N VAL A 82 -0.92 11.92 14.32
CA VAL A 82 0.21 12.10 13.39
C VAL A 82 0.31 13.56 12.93
N ARG A 83 1.37 14.25 13.31
CA ARG A 83 1.52 15.70 13.03
C ARG A 83 2.36 16.01 11.80
N PHE A 84 3.00 15.01 11.22
CA PHE A 84 3.84 15.11 10.02
C PHE A 84 4.93 16.19 10.15
N ASP A 85 5.44 16.43 11.36
CA ASP A 85 6.32 17.56 11.70
C ASP A 85 7.74 17.12 12.14
N GLU A 86 8.32 17.80 13.13
CA GLU A 86 9.67 17.55 13.65
C GLU A 86 9.83 16.14 14.24
N ASN A 87 8.73 15.49 14.66
CA ASN A 87 8.73 14.15 15.25
C ASN A 87 8.47 13.03 14.22
N ALA A 88 8.91 13.20 12.97
CA ALA A 88 8.62 12.26 11.87
C ALA A 88 8.93 10.78 12.19
N PHE A 89 9.92 10.51 13.04
CA PHE A 89 10.23 9.13 13.46
C PHE A 89 9.18 8.54 14.41
N GLU A 90 8.66 9.33 15.34
CA GLU A 90 7.61 8.92 16.27
C GLU A 90 6.30 8.70 15.52
N ASP A 91 5.95 9.62 14.63
CA ASP A 91 4.78 9.52 13.75
C ASP A 91 4.80 8.21 12.92
N VAL A 92 5.95 7.88 12.33
CA VAL A 92 6.10 6.64 11.55
C VAL A 92 6.00 5.39 12.43
N MET A 93 6.50 5.44 13.66
CA MET A 93 6.29 4.34 14.62
C MET A 93 4.84 4.22 15.06
N LEU A 94 4.13 5.35 15.22
CA LEU A 94 2.71 5.34 15.54
C LEU A 94 1.88 4.69 14.43
N ILE A 95 2.19 4.98 13.17
CA ILE A 95 1.59 4.29 12.01
C ILE A 95 1.85 2.78 12.09
N LYS A 96 3.09 2.38 12.35
CA LYS A 96 3.46 0.96 12.49
C LYS A 96 2.66 0.28 13.60
N ASP A 97 2.60 0.91 14.76
CA ASP A 97 1.97 0.36 15.96
C ASP A 97 0.45 0.25 15.75
N ASN A 98 -0.18 1.24 15.11
CA ASN A 98 -1.59 1.17 14.70
C ASN A 98 -1.84 0.01 13.73
N LEU A 99 -1.00 -0.15 12.70
CA LEU A 99 -1.07 -1.28 11.77
C LEU A 99 -0.96 -2.62 12.50
N GLN A 100 -0.03 -2.78 13.43
CA GLN A 100 0.13 -4.03 14.19
C GLN A 100 -1.01 -4.29 15.17
N ALA A 101 -1.62 -3.25 15.73
CA ALA A 101 -2.66 -3.37 16.75
C ALA A 101 -4.05 -3.61 16.16
N ASN A 102 -4.40 -2.90 15.08
CA ASN A 102 -5.76 -2.83 14.57
C ASN A 102 -5.99 -3.71 13.33
N TYR A 103 -4.91 -4.17 12.70
CA TYR A 103 -4.95 -4.97 11.48
C TYR A 103 -4.43 -6.36 11.78
N GLU A 104 -5.05 -7.37 11.17
CA GLU A 104 -4.76 -8.77 11.50
C GLU A 104 -3.46 -9.23 10.82
N VAL A 105 -2.33 -8.79 11.34
CA VAL A 105 -1.00 -9.28 11.01
C VAL A 105 -0.80 -10.61 11.75
N GLN A 106 -1.14 -11.71 11.09
CA GLN A 106 -1.49 -12.99 11.71
C GLN A 106 -0.26 -13.73 12.25
N THR A 107 0.86 -13.65 11.55
CA THR A 107 2.05 -14.43 11.88
C THR A 107 3.17 -13.57 12.49
N ALA A 108 4.04 -14.21 13.26
CA ALA A 108 5.24 -13.54 13.80
C ALA A 108 6.14 -13.00 12.68
N SER A 109 6.21 -13.71 11.55
CA SER A 109 6.99 -13.29 10.39
C SER A 109 6.40 -12.07 9.69
N GLU A 110 5.08 -11.97 9.56
CA GLU A 110 4.42 -10.76 9.03
C GLU A 110 4.70 -9.54 9.93
N LYS A 111 4.61 -9.70 11.26
CA LYS A 111 4.96 -8.62 12.20
C LYS A 111 6.42 -8.21 12.05
N GLN A 112 7.32 -9.19 11.97
CA GLN A 112 8.74 -8.94 11.80
C GLN A 112 9.06 -8.30 10.45
N PHE A 113 8.39 -8.68 9.36
CA PHE A 113 8.52 -8.02 8.07
C PHE A 113 8.10 -6.55 8.16
N LEU A 114 6.97 -6.27 8.82
CA LEU A 114 6.49 -4.91 9.01
C LEU A 114 7.48 -4.09 9.85
N ASP A 115 8.02 -4.64 10.94
CA ASP A 115 9.09 -3.99 11.72
C ASP A 115 10.31 -3.66 10.85
N LEU A 116 10.80 -4.63 10.08
CA LEU A 116 11.95 -4.44 9.18
C LEU A 116 11.68 -3.38 8.11
N TYR A 117 10.45 -3.32 7.58
CA TYR A 117 10.06 -2.32 6.58
C TYR A 117 10.10 -0.90 7.14
N PHE A 118 9.51 -0.69 8.32
CA PHE A 118 9.48 0.62 8.97
C PHE A 118 10.87 1.05 9.47
N ASP A 119 11.63 0.11 10.04
CA ASP A 119 13.02 0.34 10.46
C ASP A 119 13.89 0.74 9.26
N TYR A 120 13.71 0.07 8.12
CA TYR A 120 14.39 0.41 6.88
C TYR A 120 14.07 1.85 6.46
N CYS A 121 12.78 2.21 6.36
CA CYS A 121 12.34 3.55 5.94
C CYS A 121 12.92 4.66 6.84
N VAL A 122 13.00 4.40 8.14
CA VAL A 122 13.62 5.30 9.11
C VAL A 122 15.14 5.35 8.96
N SER A 123 15.80 4.22 8.71
CA SER A 123 17.26 4.14 8.61
C SER A 123 17.83 4.93 7.43
N ILE A 124 17.13 4.94 6.29
CA ILE A 124 17.61 5.59 5.05
C ILE A 124 17.56 7.12 5.10
N ILE A 125 16.76 7.70 6.01
CA ILE A 125 16.68 9.15 6.21
C ILE A 125 17.55 9.65 7.38
N LYS A 126 18.20 8.73 8.11
CA LYS A 126 19.08 9.04 9.24
C LYS A 126 20.49 9.33 8.72
N PRO A 127 21.04 10.54 8.96
CA PRO A 127 22.42 10.85 8.62
C PRO A 127 23.39 9.90 9.30
N THR A 128 24.45 9.52 8.58
CA THR A 128 25.57 8.75 9.15
C THR A 128 26.72 9.69 9.52
N LYS A 129 27.65 9.22 10.36
CA LYS A 129 28.89 9.98 10.66
C LYS A 129 29.68 10.38 9.42
N ILE A 130 29.62 9.55 8.36
CA ILE A 130 30.25 9.85 7.07
C ILE A 130 29.52 11.02 6.39
N THR A 131 28.20 11.07 6.45
CA THR A 131 27.39 12.17 5.90
C THR A 131 27.72 13.48 6.62
N GLU A 132 27.76 13.44 7.96
CA GLU A 132 28.14 14.59 8.79
C GLU A 132 29.56 15.08 8.50
N PHE A 133 30.50 14.16 8.29
CA PHE A 133 31.87 14.51 7.92
C PHE A 133 31.96 15.18 6.54
N LEU A 134 31.21 14.71 5.55
CA LEU A 134 31.27 15.22 4.17
C LEU A 134 30.51 16.53 3.97
N HIS A 135 29.42 16.75 4.71
CA HIS A 135 28.50 17.87 4.48
C HIS A 135 28.40 18.85 5.66
N GLY A 136 29.13 18.60 6.75
CA GLY A 136 29.08 19.36 8.00
C GLY A 136 27.90 18.95 8.89
N SER A 137 27.64 19.72 9.95
CA SER A 137 26.53 19.40 10.90
C SER A 137 25.18 20.00 10.50
N ASN A 138 25.14 20.86 9.48
CA ASN A 138 23.87 21.43 8.99
C ASN A 138 23.18 20.45 8.03
N ARG A 139 22.00 19.96 8.43
CA ARG A 139 21.22 18.97 7.67
C ARG A 139 20.78 19.50 6.30
N ASP A 140 20.58 20.81 6.15
CA ASP A 140 20.22 21.43 4.87
C ASP A 140 21.27 21.22 3.77
N ASN A 141 22.51 20.93 4.15
CA ASN A 141 23.61 20.65 3.22
C ASN A 141 23.65 19.19 2.74
N TYR A 142 22.82 18.31 3.30
CA TYR A 142 22.81 16.89 2.95
C TYR A 142 22.08 16.69 1.62
N PRO A 143 22.37 15.60 0.87
CA PRO A 143 21.52 15.22 -0.25
C PRO A 143 20.16 14.69 0.25
N ALA A 144 19.14 14.75 -0.59
CA ALA A 144 17.91 13.99 -0.34
C ALA A 144 18.22 12.47 -0.30
N PRO A 145 17.59 11.71 0.61
CA PRO A 145 16.54 12.10 1.54
C PRO A 145 17.06 12.53 2.93
N LEU A 146 18.37 12.68 3.10
CA LEU A 146 18.99 12.94 4.40
C LEU A 146 18.80 14.38 4.87
N ASN A 147 18.47 15.29 3.97
CA ASN A 147 18.32 16.71 4.25
C ASN A 147 17.07 17.08 5.07
N HIS A 148 16.06 16.21 5.14
CA HIS A 148 14.85 16.49 5.91
C HIS A 148 14.20 15.21 6.47
N PRO A 149 13.80 15.15 7.75
CA PRO A 149 13.21 13.94 8.32
C PRO A 149 11.86 13.57 7.69
N ARG A 150 11.09 14.55 7.20
CA ARG A 150 9.79 14.29 6.53
C ARG A 150 9.88 13.48 5.24
N TRP A 151 11.07 13.26 4.68
CA TRP A 151 11.22 12.36 3.54
C TRP A 151 10.69 10.96 3.83
N VAL A 152 10.71 10.48 5.08
CA VAL A 152 10.15 9.17 5.43
C VAL A 152 8.67 9.05 5.09
N PHE A 153 7.91 10.14 5.11
CA PHE A 153 6.49 10.10 4.77
C PHE A 153 6.23 9.87 3.29
N GLN A 154 7.27 9.97 2.47
CA GLN A 154 7.21 9.58 1.07
C GLN A 154 7.29 8.05 0.89
N ALA A 155 7.60 7.27 1.93
CA ALA A 155 7.54 5.82 1.84
C ALA A 155 6.12 5.34 1.50
N LEU A 156 6.04 4.20 0.79
CA LEU A 156 4.76 3.58 0.46
C LEU A 156 4.08 3.05 1.72
N LEU A 157 2.77 3.18 1.79
CA LEU A 157 1.99 2.64 2.89
C LEU A 157 1.68 1.15 2.63
N PRO A 158 2.11 0.21 3.50
CA PRO A 158 1.74 -1.19 3.36
C PRO A 158 0.26 -1.38 3.68
N LEU A 159 -0.42 -2.15 2.85
CA LEU A 159 -1.80 -2.60 3.05
C LEU A 159 -1.75 -4.06 3.55
N PRO A 160 -1.77 -4.32 4.86
CA PRO A 160 -1.71 -5.68 5.38
C PRO A 160 -2.96 -6.48 5.02
N GLN A 161 -2.81 -7.76 4.69
CA GLN A 161 -3.91 -8.67 4.37
C GLN A 161 -4.83 -8.12 3.26
N ALA A 162 -4.24 -7.56 2.21
CA ALA A 162 -4.97 -6.93 1.11
C ALA A 162 -5.71 -7.99 0.26
N HIS A 163 -6.96 -7.69 -0.09
CA HIS A 163 -7.80 -8.56 -0.91
C HIS A 163 -7.81 -8.05 -2.35
N LEU A 164 -7.21 -8.84 -3.25
CA LEU A 164 -7.09 -8.52 -4.67
C LEU A 164 -8.08 -9.35 -5.47
N TYR A 165 -8.86 -8.64 -6.29
CA TYR A 165 -9.89 -9.24 -7.14
C TYR A 165 -9.39 -9.36 -8.56
N LEU A 166 -9.38 -10.58 -9.09
CA LEU A 166 -8.76 -10.90 -10.37
C LEU A 166 -9.75 -11.58 -11.30
N GLU A 167 -9.63 -11.32 -12.60
CA GLU A 167 -10.33 -12.05 -13.64
C GLU A 167 -9.52 -13.30 -14.01
N ASP A 168 -10.15 -14.47 -14.10
CA ASP A 168 -9.52 -15.66 -14.69
C ASP A 168 -9.83 -15.70 -16.19
N PRO A 169 -8.82 -15.56 -17.07
CA PRO A 169 -9.03 -15.57 -18.51
C PRO A 169 -9.53 -16.93 -19.04
N LEU A 170 -9.47 -17.99 -18.21
CA LEU A 170 -9.95 -19.32 -18.56
C LEU A 170 -11.42 -19.51 -18.17
N GLU A 171 -12.03 -18.58 -17.44
CA GLU A 171 -13.45 -18.63 -17.13
C GLU A 171 -14.28 -18.32 -18.39
N GLU A 172 -15.17 -19.25 -18.76
CA GLU A 172 -16.03 -19.12 -19.94
C GLU A 172 -17.16 -18.11 -19.74
N LYS A 173 -17.50 -17.81 -18.47
CA LYS A 173 -18.58 -16.90 -18.10
C LYS A 173 -18.02 -15.67 -17.42
N PHE A 174 -18.35 -14.51 -17.97
CA PHE A 174 -18.07 -13.24 -17.32
C PHE A 174 -18.92 -13.10 -16.05
N SER A 175 -18.29 -12.80 -14.91
CA SER A 175 -18.95 -12.45 -13.65
C SER A 175 -18.54 -11.05 -13.21
N TYR A 176 -19.52 -10.23 -12.79
CA TYR A 176 -19.25 -8.93 -12.16
C TYR A 176 -18.79 -9.07 -10.71
N THR A 177 -19.09 -10.20 -10.09
CA THR A 177 -18.55 -10.56 -8.78
C THR A 177 -17.31 -11.40 -9.04
N PRO A 178 -16.10 -10.85 -8.87
CA PRO A 178 -14.87 -11.60 -9.08
C PRO A 178 -14.87 -12.87 -8.23
N GLU A 179 -14.90 -14.03 -8.90
CA GLU A 179 -14.84 -15.33 -8.23
C GLU A 179 -13.46 -15.57 -7.61
N ASN A 180 -12.44 -14.94 -8.19
CA ASN A 180 -11.06 -15.03 -7.74
C ASN A 180 -10.71 -13.80 -6.89
N MET A 181 -10.91 -13.96 -5.59
CA MET A 181 -10.41 -13.02 -4.58
C MET A 181 -9.23 -13.67 -3.86
N PHE A 182 -8.04 -13.09 -4.00
CA PHE A 182 -6.85 -13.57 -3.31
C PHE A 182 -6.41 -12.58 -2.25
N LYS A 183 -6.19 -13.12 -1.06
CA LYS A 183 -5.54 -12.39 0.02
C LYS A 183 -4.02 -12.47 -0.16
N VAL A 184 -3.35 -11.34 -0.02
CA VAL A 184 -1.88 -11.23 0.03
C VAL A 184 -1.46 -10.65 1.39
N ASP A 185 -0.28 -11.00 1.89
CA ASP A 185 0.12 -10.59 3.25
C ASP A 185 0.33 -9.09 3.36
N PHE A 186 0.95 -8.48 2.34
CA PHE A 186 1.03 -7.03 2.20
C PHE A 186 0.87 -6.64 0.73
N ALA A 187 0.22 -5.51 0.47
CA ALA A 187 0.22 -4.87 -0.85
C ALA A 187 0.72 -3.43 -0.75
N PHE A 188 1.43 -3.00 -1.79
CA PHE A 188 1.87 -1.62 -1.98
C PHE A 188 1.37 -1.12 -3.34
N TRP A 189 0.72 0.04 -3.37
CA TRP A 189 0.41 0.72 -4.62
C TRP A 189 1.52 1.72 -4.97
N THR A 190 2.26 1.47 -6.05
CA THR A 190 3.43 2.29 -6.44
C THR A 190 3.07 3.50 -7.29
N GLY A 191 1.78 3.68 -7.62
CA GLY A 191 1.34 4.61 -8.66
C GLY A 191 1.24 3.94 -10.03
N GLU A 192 2.06 2.92 -10.31
CA GLU A 192 2.01 2.21 -11.59
C GLU A 192 1.42 0.82 -11.48
N ARG A 193 1.74 0.11 -10.40
CA ARG A 193 1.33 -1.28 -10.17
C ARG A 193 1.17 -1.58 -8.69
N ILE A 194 0.54 -2.72 -8.41
CA ILE A 194 0.57 -3.32 -7.07
C ILE A 194 1.83 -4.18 -6.96
N VAL A 195 2.57 -4.00 -5.88
CA VAL A 195 3.59 -4.96 -5.42
C VAL A 195 2.99 -5.72 -4.24
N ALA A 196 2.80 -7.03 -4.39
CA ALA A 196 2.29 -7.91 -3.36
C ALA A 196 3.44 -8.68 -2.71
N ILE A 197 3.43 -8.75 -1.38
CA ILE A 197 4.36 -9.54 -0.59
C ILE A 197 3.61 -10.76 -0.07
N GLU A 198 4.19 -11.94 -0.29
CA GLU A 198 3.75 -13.23 0.26
C GLU A 198 4.85 -13.76 1.17
N ILE A 199 4.54 -13.98 2.43
CA ILE A 199 5.47 -14.54 3.40
C ILE A 199 5.24 -16.04 3.48
N ASP A 200 6.05 -16.77 2.73
CA ASP A 200 5.88 -18.19 2.54
C ASP A 200 6.35 -19.00 3.75
N GLY A 201 5.41 -19.73 4.32
CA GLY A 201 5.65 -20.81 5.25
C GLY A 201 6.04 -22.11 4.55
N SER A 202 6.53 -23.08 5.32
CA SER A 202 7.00 -24.38 4.82
C SER A 202 5.90 -25.32 4.30
N SER A 203 4.62 -24.93 4.34
CA SER A 203 3.49 -25.86 4.18
C SER A 203 2.72 -25.79 2.85
N HIS A 204 2.91 -24.78 1.98
CA HIS A 204 2.02 -24.59 0.81
C HIS A 204 2.69 -24.26 -0.53
N ILE A 205 4.03 -24.15 -0.56
CA ILE A 205 4.78 -23.86 -1.79
C ILE A 205 4.55 -24.99 -2.81
N GLY A 206 4.07 -24.62 -4.01
CA GLY A 206 3.86 -25.55 -5.12
C GLY A 206 2.49 -26.25 -5.15
N SER A 207 1.57 -25.89 -4.26
CA SER A 207 0.17 -26.34 -4.40
C SER A 207 -0.49 -25.74 -5.65
N GLU A 208 -1.45 -26.47 -6.25
CA GLU A 208 -2.18 -26.00 -7.45
C GLU A 208 -2.85 -24.63 -7.21
N THR A 209 -3.43 -24.44 -6.03
CA THR A 209 -4.03 -23.16 -5.62
C THR A 209 -3.01 -22.02 -5.61
N HIS A 210 -1.80 -22.27 -5.12
CA HIS A 210 -0.72 -21.28 -5.10
C HIS A 210 -0.28 -20.92 -6.51
N VAL A 211 -0.05 -21.92 -7.37
CA VAL A 211 0.31 -21.71 -8.78
C VAL A 211 -0.78 -20.94 -9.53
N ARG A 212 -2.06 -21.24 -9.27
CA ARG A 212 -3.18 -20.51 -9.85
C ARG A 212 -3.21 -19.07 -9.38
N LYS A 213 -3.07 -18.82 -8.07
CA LYS A 213 -3.02 -17.48 -7.47
C LYS A 213 -1.90 -16.63 -8.10
N ASP A 214 -0.67 -17.13 -8.10
CA ASP A 214 0.49 -16.40 -8.63
C ASP A 214 0.33 -16.05 -10.11
N ARG A 215 -0.14 -17.02 -10.90
CA ARG A 215 -0.40 -16.82 -12.33
C ARG A 215 -1.44 -15.71 -12.56
N LEU A 216 -2.52 -15.70 -11.78
CA LEU A 216 -3.57 -14.69 -11.92
C LEU A 216 -3.07 -13.32 -11.47
N LEU A 217 -2.33 -13.24 -10.36
CA LEU A 217 -1.73 -11.99 -9.89
C LEU A 217 -0.78 -11.39 -10.93
N GLN A 218 0.15 -12.19 -11.45
CA GLN A 218 1.11 -11.74 -12.47
C GLN A 218 0.40 -11.28 -13.75
N ARG A 219 -0.64 -12.00 -14.20
CA ARG A 219 -1.43 -11.60 -15.37
C ARG A 219 -2.13 -10.27 -15.17
N ALA A 220 -2.59 -9.99 -13.95
CA ALA A 220 -3.18 -8.70 -13.59
C ALA A 220 -2.15 -7.57 -13.43
N GLY A 221 -0.87 -7.82 -13.70
CA GLY A 221 0.20 -6.83 -13.57
C GLY A 221 0.67 -6.63 -12.13
N VAL A 222 0.26 -7.50 -11.20
CA VAL A 222 0.75 -7.48 -9.82
C VAL A 222 2.14 -8.11 -9.78
N GLN A 223 3.11 -7.38 -9.22
CA GLN A 223 4.43 -7.93 -8.95
C GLN A 223 4.40 -8.66 -7.61
N VAL A 224 4.49 -9.99 -7.62
CA VAL A 224 4.50 -10.81 -6.41
C VAL A 224 5.94 -11.07 -5.97
N ILE A 225 6.23 -10.81 -4.69
CA ILE A 225 7.52 -11.06 -4.04
C ILE A 225 7.28 -12.06 -2.93
N HIS A 226 7.82 -13.25 -3.10
CA HIS A 226 7.81 -14.31 -2.11
C HIS A 226 9.00 -14.15 -1.17
N ILE A 227 8.75 -14.17 0.13
CA ILE A 227 9.77 -14.04 1.17
C ILE A 227 9.61 -15.22 2.12
N LEU A 228 10.65 -16.04 2.25
CA LEU A 228 10.60 -17.16 3.18
C LEU A 228 10.75 -16.69 4.63
N ASN A 229 10.06 -17.34 5.57
CA ASN A 229 10.26 -17.11 7.00
C ASN A 229 11.74 -17.18 7.44
N SER A 230 12.51 -18.08 6.83
CA SER A 230 13.94 -18.24 7.09
C SER A 230 14.77 -17.06 6.59
N GLU A 231 14.35 -16.38 5.53
CA GLU A 231 15.02 -15.19 4.98
C GLU A 231 14.82 -13.99 5.91
N ILE A 232 13.61 -13.81 6.44
CA ILE A 232 13.30 -12.77 7.44
C ILE A 232 14.21 -12.94 8.66
N THR A 233 14.31 -14.16 9.17
CA THR A 233 15.16 -14.46 10.34
C THR A 233 16.65 -14.27 10.04
N LYS A 234 17.10 -14.71 8.86
CA LYS A 234 18.53 -14.75 8.49
C LYS A 234 19.08 -13.39 8.08
N TYR A 235 18.34 -12.61 7.28
CA TYR A 235 18.85 -11.40 6.63
C TYR A 235 18.47 -10.11 7.37
N LYS A 236 17.40 -10.10 8.18
CA LYS A 236 17.00 -8.98 9.05
C LYS A 236 17.01 -7.65 8.28
N GLU A 237 17.75 -6.64 8.75
CA GLU A 237 17.84 -5.28 8.18
C GLU A 237 18.24 -5.26 6.70
N ARG A 238 18.94 -6.29 6.21
CA ARG A 238 19.33 -6.39 4.79
C ARG A 238 18.21 -6.87 3.89
N LEU A 239 17.14 -7.42 4.44
CA LEU A 239 16.07 -8.06 3.68
C LEU A 239 15.36 -7.06 2.76
N ILE A 240 14.91 -5.94 3.32
CA ILE A 240 14.15 -4.92 2.59
C ILE A 240 14.90 -4.39 1.37
N PRO A 241 16.13 -3.85 1.50
CA PRO A 241 16.87 -3.34 0.34
C PRO A 241 17.37 -4.43 -0.62
N ALA A 242 17.41 -5.70 -0.20
CA ALA A 242 17.88 -6.79 -1.05
C ALA A 242 16.76 -7.42 -1.90
N LEU A 243 15.53 -7.46 -1.38
CA LEU A 243 14.41 -8.19 -2.00
C LEU A 243 13.33 -7.27 -2.57
N LEU A 244 13.12 -6.08 -2.00
CA LEU A 244 12.08 -5.17 -2.46
C LEU A 244 12.61 -4.28 -3.59
N PRO A 245 11.75 -3.93 -4.57
CA PRO A 245 12.16 -3.16 -5.75
C PRO A 245 12.44 -1.69 -5.39
N ASP A 246 13.13 -1.00 -6.30
CA ASP A 246 13.58 0.38 -6.11
C ASP A 246 12.44 1.37 -5.84
N GLU A 247 11.25 1.12 -6.37
CA GLU A 247 10.06 1.94 -6.14
C GLU A 247 9.62 1.93 -4.66
N ILE A 248 9.92 0.84 -3.95
CA ILE A 248 9.67 0.72 -2.51
C ILE A 248 10.88 1.23 -1.72
N THR A 249 12.09 0.88 -2.14
CA THR A 249 13.32 1.12 -1.35
C THR A 249 13.95 2.49 -1.59
N GLN A 250 13.62 3.15 -2.70
CA GLN A 250 14.14 4.45 -3.12
C GLN A 250 13.01 5.48 -3.28
N PHE A 251 12.02 5.44 -2.38
CA PHE A 251 10.78 6.21 -2.46
C PHE A 251 10.94 7.74 -2.59
N TRP A 252 12.10 8.29 -2.24
CA TRP A 252 12.39 9.72 -2.39
C TRP A 252 12.74 10.11 -3.83
N LYS A 253 13.17 9.15 -4.67
CA LYS A 253 13.52 9.41 -6.07
C LYS A 253 12.32 9.62 -6.97
N SER A 254 11.16 9.09 -6.60
CA SER A 254 9.91 9.22 -7.37
C SER A 254 9.17 10.53 -7.10
N VAL A 255 9.71 11.38 -6.23
CA VAL A 255 9.06 12.61 -5.80
C VAL A 255 9.68 13.79 -6.54
N GLU A 256 8.86 14.52 -7.29
CA GLU A 256 9.29 15.80 -7.86
C GLU A 256 9.72 16.74 -6.72
N PRO A 257 10.91 17.37 -6.77
CA PRO A 257 11.45 18.18 -5.68
C PRO A 257 10.50 19.28 -5.19
N GLU A 258 9.63 19.79 -6.07
CA GLU A 258 8.64 20.83 -5.76
C GLU A 258 7.45 20.31 -4.91
N LYS A 259 7.16 19.00 -4.96
CA LYS A 259 6.07 18.35 -4.20
C LYS A 259 6.54 17.68 -2.92
N GLY A 260 7.80 17.22 -2.86
CA GLY A 260 8.31 16.38 -1.76
C GLY A 260 8.51 17.07 -0.41
N LEU A 261 8.44 18.40 -0.37
CA LEU A 261 8.58 19.20 0.86
C LEU A 261 7.41 20.17 1.07
N ALA A 262 6.44 20.23 0.15
CA ALA A 262 5.21 20.95 0.40
C ALA A 262 4.49 20.24 1.56
N ASN A 263 4.20 20.98 2.64
CA ASN A 263 3.45 20.43 3.76
C ASN A 263 2.10 19.91 3.21
N PRO A 264 1.73 18.62 3.37
CA PRO A 264 0.45 18.10 2.90
C PRO A 264 -0.74 18.88 3.48
N LEU A 265 -0.57 19.54 4.63
CA LEU A 265 -1.58 20.43 5.25
C LEU A 265 -1.59 21.86 4.69
N THR A 266 -0.66 22.22 3.79
CA THR A 266 -0.63 23.53 3.10
C THR A 266 -1.16 23.47 1.68
N LEU A 267 -1.50 22.28 1.18
CA LEU A 267 -2.28 22.17 -0.04
C LEU A 267 -3.70 22.68 0.27
N PRO A 268 -4.23 23.66 -0.49
CA PRO A 268 -5.57 24.15 -0.24
C PRO A 268 -6.53 22.96 -0.35
N PHE A 269 -7.26 22.69 0.73
CA PHE A 269 -8.40 21.78 0.74
C PHE A 269 -9.27 22.09 -0.50
N PHE A 270 -9.38 21.13 -1.42
CA PHE A 270 -10.31 21.19 -2.55
C PHE A 270 -11.66 20.61 -2.15
#